data_AF-A0A7S2EYW0-F1
#
_entry.id   AF-A0A7S2EYW0-F1
#
_cell.length_a   1.000
_cell.length_b   1.000
_cell.length_c   1.000
_cell.angle_alpha   90.00
_cell.angle_beta   90.00
_cell.angle_gamma   90.00
#
_symmetry.space_group_name_H-M   'P 1'
#
loop_
_entity.id
_entity.type
_entity.pdbx_description
1 polymer ?
#
loop_
_entity_poly.entity_id
_entity_poly.type
_entity_poly.pdbx_seq_one_letter_code
_entity_poly.pdbx_strand_id
1 'polypeptide(L)'
;VSAAVAGSESTYSSTHTSTFLQGNAASVIQGGGCVCSVAGGLVSTLRDYSRLGLMLLNEGELDGARILQPESVRLLARDWLNDFTQERRRQPLWVWGTPGIGFSPLGQIGVDHPKAGMRKVVGSALNTVHWGGAGGSGYMLIW
;
A
#
# COMPACT_ATOMS: atom_id res chain seq x y z
N VAL A 1 -3.88 -22.95 -46.69
CA VAL A 1 -3.86 -23.64 -45.38
C VAL A 1 -3.37 -22.64 -44.35
N SER A 2 -3.97 -22.66 -43.15
CA SER A 2 -3.62 -21.90 -41.94
C SER A 2 -4.33 -20.54 -41.82
N ALA A 3 -5.60 -20.51 -41.37
CA ALA A 3 -6.09 -20.66 -39.99
C ALA A 3 -5.96 -19.37 -39.16
N ALA A 4 -7.11 -18.71 -39.01
CA ALA A 4 -7.34 -17.63 -38.06
C ALA A 4 -7.25 -18.18 -36.63
N VAL A 5 -6.43 -17.56 -35.79
CA VAL A 5 -6.44 -17.78 -34.34
C VAL A 5 -7.24 -16.64 -33.72
N ALA A 6 -8.44 -16.96 -33.26
CA ALA A 6 -9.26 -16.09 -32.43
C ALA A 6 -8.59 -15.97 -31.05
N GLY A 7 -7.97 -14.82 -30.78
CA GLY A 7 -7.58 -14.42 -29.42
C GLY A 7 -8.78 -13.76 -28.75
N SER A 8 -9.29 -14.38 -27.69
CA SER A 8 -10.39 -13.86 -26.88
C SER A 8 -9.96 -12.55 -26.20
N GLU A 9 -10.47 -11.41 -26.68
CA GLU A 9 -10.47 -10.15 -25.93
C GLU A 9 -11.35 -10.32 -24.69
N SER A 10 -10.71 -10.45 -23.53
CA SER A 10 -11.39 -10.31 -22.25
C SER A 10 -11.79 -8.85 -22.06
N THR A 11 -12.96 -8.49 -22.57
CA THR A 11 -13.60 -7.20 -22.34
C THR A 11 -13.99 -7.10 -20.87
N TYR A 12 -13.14 -6.46 -20.06
CA TYR A 12 -13.52 -6.03 -18.72
C TYR A 12 -14.55 -4.91 -18.88
N SER A 13 -15.85 -5.26 -18.85
CA SER A 13 -16.94 -4.30 -18.83
C SER A 13 -17.02 -3.65 -17.45
N SER A 14 -16.25 -2.57 -17.25
CA SER A 14 -16.42 -1.69 -16.10
C SER A 14 -17.54 -0.70 -16.42
N THR A 15 -18.77 -1.00 -16.02
CA THR A 15 -19.95 -0.13 -16.17
C THR A 15 -19.93 1.14 -15.30
N HIS A 16 -18.81 1.48 -14.67
CA HIS A 16 -18.63 2.73 -13.94
C HIS A 16 -17.45 3.50 -14.52
N THR A 17 -17.74 4.40 -15.46
CA THR A 17 -16.79 5.45 -15.87
C THR A 17 -16.50 6.30 -14.64
N SER A 18 -15.26 6.24 -14.14
CA SER A 18 -14.84 7.06 -13.01
C SER A 18 -15.02 8.55 -13.36
N THR A 19 -15.79 9.28 -12.56
CA THR A 19 -15.94 10.75 -12.68
C THR A 19 -14.58 11.47 -12.65
N PHE A 20 -13.54 10.84 -12.08
CA PHE A 20 -12.17 11.37 -12.08
C PHE A 20 -11.47 11.29 -13.45
N LEU A 21 -11.86 10.35 -14.32
CA LEU A 21 -11.36 10.25 -15.69
C LEU A 21 -12.08 11.22 -16.63
N GLN A 22 -13.32 11.58 -16.31
CA GLN A 22 -14.12 12.46 -17.14
C GLN A 22 -13.83 13.94 -16.82
N GLY A 23 -12.81 14.47 -17.50
CA GLY A 23 -12.65 15.92 -17.68
C GLY A 23 -12.41 16.75 -16.42
N ASN A 24 -11.63 16.25 -15.46
CA ASN A 24 -11.25 17.01 -14.25
C ASN A 24 -12.48 17.55 -13.47
N ALA A 25 -13.62 16.86 -13.57
CA ALA A 25 -14.91 17.34 -13.07
C ALA A 25 -15.06 17.26 -11.54
N ALA A 26 -14.16 16.54 -10.86
CA ALA A 26 -14.18 16.47 -9.41
C ALA A 26 -13.44 17.68 -8.83
N SER A 27 -14.18 18.59 -8.19
CA SER A 27 -13.62 19.62 -7.32
C SER A 27 -13.09 18.99 -6.02
N VAL A 28 -12.13 18.08 -6.15
CA VAL A 28 -11.40 17.58 -4.98
C VAL A 28 -10.46 18.69 -4.56
N ILE A 29 -10.81 19.36 -3.47
CA ILE A 29 -9.89 20.20 -2.71
C ILE A 29 -8.88 19.23 -2.07
N GLN A 30 -7.89 18.81 -2.85
CA GLN A 30 -6.91 17.82 -2.45
C GLN A 30 -6.00 18.48 -1.41
N GLY A 31 -6.13 18.04 -0.15
CA GLY A 31 -5.13 18.35 0.86
C GLY A 31 -3.84 17.61 0.50
N GLY A 32 -2.82 18.34 0.04
CA GLY A 32 -1.44 17.84 -0.03
C GLY A 32 -1.17 16.70 -1.01
N GLY A 33 -0.98 17.05 -2.28
CA GLY A 33 -0.49 16.15 -3.33
C GLY A 33 -0.42 16.85 -4.68
N CYS A 34 0.60 16.55 -5.49
CA CYS A 34 0.65 17.00 -6.88
C CYS A 34 -0.13 15.99 -7.74
N VAL A 35 -1.12 16.46 -8.51
CA VAL A 35 -1.85 15.63 -9.47
C VAL A 35 -0.84 15.01 -10.45
N CYS A 36 -0.96 13.70 -10.70
CA CYS A 36 0.00 12.90 -11.47
C CYS A 36 1.33 12.55 -10.75
N SER A 37 1.48 12.84 -9.45
CA SER A 37 2.59 12.30 -8.66
C SER A 37 2.23 10.97 -7.99
N VAL A 38 3.10 9.97 -8.12
CA VAL A 38 3.01 8.69 -7.40
C VAL A 38 3.07 8.83 -5.87
N ALA A 39 3.54 9.97 -5.35
CA ALA A 39 3.70 10.19 -3.91
C ALA A 39 2.45 10.80 -3.22
N GLY A 40 1.43 11.24 -3.96
CA GLY A 40 0.27 11.90 -3.37
C GLY A 40 -0.85 12.34 -4.31
N GLY A 41 -0.75 12.03 -5.62
CA GLY A 41 -1.77 12.41 -6.60
C GLY A 41 -2.91 11.40 -6.76
N LEU A 42 -2.89 10.28 -6.04
CA LEU A 42 -3.94 9.26 -6.13
C LEU A 42 -5.21 9.74 -5.43
N VAL A 43 -6.30 9.84 -6.19
CA VAL A 43 -7.64 10.14 -5.68
C VAL A 43 -8.52 8.91 -5.83
N SER A 44 -9.16 8.48 -4.74
CA SER A 44 -10.00 7.29 -4.71
C SER A 44 -11.05 7.41 -3.61
N THR A 45 -11.97 6.45 -3.52
CA THR A 45 -13.00 6.42 -2.47
C THR A 45 -12.54 5.58 -1.27
N LEU A 46 -13.17 5.78 -0.10
CA LEU A 46 -12.93 4.92 1.06
C LEU A 46 -13.20 3.45 0.74
N ARG A 47 -14.26 3.17 -0.03
CA ARG A 47 -14.65 1.81 -0.44
C ARG A 47 -13.55 1.13 -1.25
N ASP A 48 -12.98 1.84 -2.22
CA ASP A 48 -11.91 1.31 -3.07
C ASP A 48 -10.64 1.05 -2.25
N TYR A 49 -10.33 1.96 -1.31
CA TYR A 49 -9.19 1.79 -0.40
C TYR A 49 -9.39 0.62 0.57
N SER A 50 -10.61 0.40 1.06
CA SER A 50 -10.94 -0.78 1.88
C SER A 50 -10.77 -2.08 1.08
N ARG A 51 -11.13 -2.10 -0.21
CA ARG A 51 -10.91 -3.26 -1.09
C ARG A 51 -9.42 -3.54 -1.32
N LEU A 52 -8.60 -2.49 -1.45
CA LEU A 52 -7.14 -2.63 -1.47
C LEU A 52 -6.62 -3.27 -0.17
N GLY A 53 -7.08 -2.77 0.97
CA GLY A 53 -6.71 -3.33 2.28
C GLY A 53 -7.13 -4.80 2.43
N LEU A 54 -8.36 -5.15 2.02
CA LEU A 54 -8.84 -6.54 2.03
C LEU A 54 -8.03 -7.44 1.09
N MET A 55 -7.69 -6.96 -0.11
CA MET A 55 -6.85 -7.68 -1.05
C MET A 55 -5.49 -8.01 -0.45
N LEU A 56 -4.88 -7.04 0.24
CA LEU A 56 -3.63 -7.26 0.95
C LEU A 56 -3.84 -8.28 2.08
N LEU A 57 -4.75 -8.04 3.03
CA LEU A 57 -5.01 -8.91 4.17
C LEU A 57 -5.32 -10.37 3.78
N ASN A 58 -5.92 -10.59 2.62
CA ASN A 58 -6.19 -11.91 2.04
C ASN A 58 -5.04 -12.44 1.16
N GLU A 59 -3.79 -12.04 1.43
CA GLU A 59 -2.59 -12.49 0.71
C GLU A 59 -2.66 -12.32 -0.82
N GLY A 60 -3.29 -11.23 -1.29
CA GLY A 60 -3.35 -10.87 -2.70
C GLY A 60 -4.63 -11.27 -3.41
N GLU A 61 -5.63 -11.79 -2.68
CA GLU A 61 -6.91 -12.22 -3.24
C GLU A 61 -8.05 -11.25 -2.89
N LEU A 62 -8.86 -10.92 -3.90
CA LEU A 62 -10.05 -10.08 -3.73
C LEU A 62 -11.21 -10.69 -4.52
N ASP A 63 -12.35 -10.91 -3.84
CA ASP A 63 -13.57 -11.45 -4.46
C ASP A 63 -13.34 -12.75 -5.28
N GLY A 64 -12.45 -13.63 -4.81
CA GLY A 64 -12.12 -14.91 -5.47
C GLY A 64 -11.12 -14.79 -6.64
N ALA A 65 -10.65 -13.58 -6.95
CA ALA A 65 -9.63 -13.35 -7.96
C ALA A 65 -8.26 -13.07 -7.31
N ARG A 66 -7.23 -13.80 -7.75
CA ARG A 66 -5.86 -13.56 -7.32
C ARG A 66 -5.25 -12.40 -8.11
N ILE A 67 -5.07 -11.27 -7.44
CA ILE A 67 -4.49 -10.05 -8.02
C ILE A 67 -2.97 -10.03 -7.81
N LEU A 68 -2.51 -10.45 -6.63
CA LEU A 68 -1.09 -10.57 -6.28
C LEU A 68 -0.76 -11.98 -5.81
N GLN A 69 0.49 -12.40 -6.04
CA GLN A 69 1.02 -13.60 -5.41
C GLN A 69 1.21 -13.35 -3.90
N PRO A 70 0.95 -14.36 -3.04
CA PRO A 70 1.16 -14.24 -1.59
C PRO A 70 2.59 -13.82 -1.24
N GLU A 71 3.57 -14.30 -2.01
CA GLU A 71 4.98 -13.94 -1.86
C GLU A 71 5.22 -12.45 -2.10
N SER A 72 4.56 -11.86 -3.10
CA SER A 72 4.65 -10.43 -3.38
C SER A 72 4.06 -9.61 -2.24
N VAL A 73 2.94 -10.05 -1.66
CA VAL A 73 2.33 -9.39 -0.51
C VAL A 73 3.25 -9.43 0.71
N ARG A 74 3.86 -10.58 0.99
CA ARG A 74 4.86 -10.72 2.06
C ARG A 74 6.08 -9.82 1.84
N LEU A 75 6.52 -9.64 0.59
CA LEU A 75 7.58 -8.69 0.27
C LEU A 75 7.15 -7.24 0.50
N LEU A 76 5.92 -6.87 0.13
CA LEU A 76 5.38 -5.53 0.37
C LEU A 76 5.20 -5.22 1.85
N ALA A 77 4.94 -6.23 2.68
CA ALA A 77 4.78 -6.13 4.13
C ALA A 77 6.06 -6.43 4.93
N ARG A 78 7.24 -6.45 4.28
CA ARG A 78 8.54 -6.64 4.94
C ARG A 78 9.20 -5.30 5.26
N ASP A 79 10.09 -5.27 6.26
CA ASP A 79 10.93 -4.10 6.53
C ASP A 79 12.11 -4.02 5.54
N TRP A 80 11.99 -3.13 4.56
CA TRP A 80 13.03 -2.89 3.57
C TRP A 80 14.13 -1.98 4.10
N LEU A 81 13.82 -1.14 5.11
CA LEU A 81 14.76 -0.13 5.59
C LEU A 81 16.02 -0.76 6.17
N ASN A 82 15.85 -1.78 7.00
CA ASN A 82 16.97 -2.47 7.61
C ASN A 82 17.56 -3.54 6.70
N ASP A 83 16.76 -4.23 5.88
CA ASP A 83 17.27 -5.22 4.92
C ASP A 83 18.39 -4.67 4.02
N PHE A 84 18.22 -3.47 3.48
CA PHE A 84 19.23 -2.85 2.60
C PHE A 84 20.40 -2.23 3.35
N THR A 85 20.28 -2.01 4.67
CA THR A 85 21.28 -1.24 5.44
C THR A 85 22.12 -2.06 6.40
N GLN A 86 21.72 -3.28 6.78
CA GLN A 86 22.51 -4.11 7.70
C GLN A 86 23.92 -4.42 7.18
N GLU A 87 24.12 -4.57 5.86
CA GLU A 87 25.45 -4.85 5.29
C GLU A 87 26.40 -3.64 5.31
N ARG A 88 25.87 -2.42 5.40
CA ARG A 88 26.66 -1.17 5.24
C ARG A 88 26.71 -0.30 6.50
N ARG A 89 25.90 -0.56 7.53
CA ARG A 89 25.79 0.29 8.72
C ARG A 89 25.93 -0.52 10.01
N ARG A 90 26.62 0.07 11.00
CA ARG A 90 26.81 -0.50 12.34
C ARG A 90 25.54 -0.48 13.21
N GLN A 91 24.52 0.28 12.82
CA GLN A 91 23.27 0.45 13.59
C GLN A 91 22.05 0.44 12.66
N PRO A 92 20.92 -0.13 13.11
CA PRO A 92 19.67 -0.14 12.36
C PRO A 92 19.12 1.28 12.18
N LEU A 93 18.42 1.49 11.07
CA LEU A 93 17.67 2.70 10.78
C LEU A 93 16.23 2.55 11.25
N TRP A 94 15.70 3.66 11.75
CA TRP A 94 14.36 3.71 12.33
C TRP A 94 13.59 4.89 11.76
N VAL A 95 12.34 4.66 11.38
CA VAL A 95 11.46 5.75 10.96
C VAL A 95 11.26 6.69 12.14
N TRP A 96 11.41 8.00 11.90
CA TRP A 96 11.35 9.05 12.94
C TRP A 96 12.35 8.84 14.10
N GLY A 97 13.40 8.05 13.91
CA GLY A 97 14.36 7.71 14.97
C GLY A 97 13.76 6.86 16.10
N THR A 98 12.62 6.21 15.89
CA THR A 98 11.92 5.42 16.91
C THR A 98 12.24 3.93 16.78
N PRO A 99 13.00 3.32 17.72
CA PRO A 99 13.35 1.91 17.64
C PRO A 99 12.12 1.00 17.61
N GLY A 100 12.13 -0.02 16.75
CA GLY A 100 11.00 -0.91 16.51
C GLY A 100 10.05 -0.46 15.40
N ILE A 101 10.37 0.64 14.68
CA ILE A 101 9.59 1.10 13.52
C ILE A 101 10.47 1.09 12.27
N GLY A 102 10.25 0.10 11.42
CA GLY A 102 10.86 -0.04 10.10
C GLY A 102 10.04 0.63 9.00
N PHE A 103 10.46 0.45 7.75
CA PHE A 103 9.76 0.98 6.58
C PHE A 103 9.61 -0.06 5.48
N SER A 104 8.39 -0.22 5.01
CA SER A 104 7.98 -1.08 3.92
C SER A 104 7.48 -0.24 2.75
N PRO A 105 7.33 -0.80 1.54
CA PRO A 105 6.62 -0.13 0.43
C PRO A 105 5.19 0.33 0.78
N LEU A 106 4.57 -0.26 1.81
CA LEU A 106 3.24 0.10 2.32
C LEU A 106 3.30 1.11 3.49
N GLY A 107 4.47 1.69 3.79
CA GLY A 107 4.65 2.67 4.85
C GLY A 107 5.40 2.12 6.06
N GLN A 108 5.26 2.79 7.21
CA GLN A 108 5.93 2.36 8.43
C GLN A 108 5.36 1.03 8.91
N ILE A 109 6.25 0.16 9.38
CA ILE A 109 5.91 -1.17 9.88
C ILE A 109 6.52 -1.39 11.26
N GLY A 110 5.73 -1.95 12.17
CA GLY A 110 6.25 -2.41 13.46
C GLY A 110 7.09 -3.67 13.31
N VAL A 111 8.35 -3.59 13.75
CA VAL A 111 9.32 -4.70 13.69
C VAL A 111 9.77 -5.11 15.08
N ASP A 112 10.24 -6.35 15.20
CA ASP A 112 10.68 -6.87 16.48
C ASP A 112 11.88 -6.10 17.02
N HIS A 113 11.73 -5.57 18.23
CA HIS A 113 12.76 -4.84 18.94
C HIS A 113 12.42 -4.83 20.43
N PRO A 114 13.39 -4.92 21.36
CA PRO A 114 13.11 -4.90 22.80
C PRO A 114 12.39 -3.64 23.30
N LYS A 115 12.40 -2.56 22.50
CA LYS A 115 11.69 -1.30 22.78
C LYS A 115 10.44 -1.10 21.91
N ALA A 116 10.11 -2.04 21.03
CA ALA A 116 8.86 -2.04 20.26
C ALA A 116 7.67 -2.14 21.22
N GLY A 117 6.55 -1.51 20.89
CA GLY A 117 5.35 -1.48 21.75
C GLY A 117 5.46 -0.70 23.08
N MET A 118 6.65 -0.34 23.55
CA MET A 118 6.84 0.45 24.79
C MET A 118 6.37 1.91 24.65
N ARG A 119 6.26 2.41 23.42
CA ARG A 119 5.71 3.72 23.11
C ARG A 119 4.31 3.54 22.49
N LYS A 120 3.34 4.33 22.95
CA LYS A 120 2.01 4.51 22.34
C LYS A 120 2.10 5.22 20.96
N VAL A 121 2.95 4.71 20.08
CA VAL A 121 3.11 5.20 18.72
C VAL A 121 2.23 4.33 17.82
N VAL A 122 1.36 4.99 17.07
CA VAL A 122 0.46 4.35 16.11
C VAL A 122 1.28 3.50 15.14
N GLY A 123 0.94 2.21 15.01
CA GLY A 123 1.66 1.26 14.15
C GLY A 123 2.95 0.69 14.74
N SER A 124 3.22 0.84 16.04
CA SER A 124 4.39 0.22 16.71
C SER A 124 4.20 -1.24 17.11
N ALA A 125 2.98 -1.77 16.97
CA ALA A 125 2.70 -3.18 17.18
C ALA A 125 3.33 -4.01 16.05
N LEU A 126 3.81 -5.20 16.40
CA LEU A 126 4.40 -6.14 15.45
C LEU A 126 3.44 -6.39 14.28
N ASN A 127 3.98 -6.47 13.07
CA ASN A 127 3.23 -6.70 11.83
C ASN A 127 2.07 -5.69 11.62
N THR A 128 2.17 -4.50 12.20
CA THR A 128 1.22 -3.42 11.92
C THR A 128 1.86 -2.47 10.93
N VAL A 129 1.22 -2.33 9.77
CA VAL A 129 1.57 -1.33 8.76
C VAL A 129 0.65 -0.14 8.93
N HIS A 130 1.22 1.06 8.89
CA HIS A 130 0.47 2.31 8.98
C HIS A 130 1.09 3.36 8.07
N TRP A 131 0.26 4.22 7.47
CA TRP A 131 0.74 5.44 6.84
C TRP A 131 -0.34 6.51 6.82
N GLY A 132 0.08 7.76 6.81
CA GLY A 132 -0.77 8.94 6.69
C GLY A 132 -0.49 9.69 5.39
N GLY A 133 -1.53 10.34 4.85
CA GLY A 133 -1.43 11.29 3.75
C GLY A 133 -1.59 12.73 4.27
N ALA A 134 -0.90 13.67 3.63
CA ALA A 134 -0.98 15.10 3.97
C ALA A 134 -2.42 15.67 3.82
N GLY A 135 -3.29 14.97 3.10
CA GLY A 135 -4.72 15.29 2.97
C GLY A 135 -5.61 14.88 4.13
N GLY A 136 -5.03 14.42 5.24
CA GLY A 136 -5.78 13.95 6.40
C GLY A 136 -6.34 12.52 6.23
N SER A 137 -5.89 11.79 5.21
CA SER A 137 -6.17 10.36 5.05
C SER A 137 -5.14 9.53 5.82
N GLY A 138 -5.52 8.32 6.20
CA GLY A 138 -4.61 7.37 6.82
C GLY A 138 -5.17 5.96 6.78
N TYR A 139 -4.29 4.98 6.86
CA TYR A 139 -4.67 3.58 6.93
C TYR A 139 -3.78 2.84 7.90
N MET A 140 -4.35 1.75 8.43
CA MET A 140 -3.65 0.80 9.28
C MET A 140 -4.08 -0.60 8.87
N LEU A 141 -3.11 -1.47 8.63
CA LEU A 141 -3.30 -2.89 8.34
C LEU A 141 -2.56 -3.68 9.42
N ILE A 142 -3.24 -4.66 10.00
CA ILE A 142 -2.70 -5.53 11.04
C ILE A 142 -2.78 -6.93 10.49
N TRP A 143 -1.63 -7.61 10.45
CA TRP A 143 -1.51 -9.01 10.04
C TRP A 143 -1.45 -9.94 11.25
#